data_AF-A0A851LK64-F1
#
_entry.id   AF-A0A851LK64-F1
#
_cell.length_a   1.000
_cell.length_b   1.000
_cell.length_c   1.000
_cell.angle_alpha   90.00
_cell.angle_beta   90.00
_cell.angle_gamma   90.00
#
_symmetry.space_group_name_H-M   'P 1'
#
loop_
_entity.id
_entity.type
_entity.pdbx_description
1 polymer ?
#
loop_
_entity_poly.entity_id
_entity_poly.type
_entity_poly.pdbx_seq_one_letter_code
_entity_poly.pdbx_strand_id
1 'polypeptide(L)'
;MEKFTHLEALLFTAVLENCVDQLSILGYIMPVSYEGKTDLSHTCSQEMKEIIETQKELDMSYQELMSARQGSEERVTCMSPKSIEHKQEWGRTEDLKSAHHLSRRAMKYSALSVENLRKIQADRQYASDVITVTMKNMQELGTFNSLTEANEREKAKKSKFHDFLIRSEEGKKEIKALEKQLQDVKEETEIELQNRDNMILYLKDELQEMKAKTYMESCYMKKSTDLQVHQTQKWCSNAENVRDKEIQKLRSKTDEEIRVHMEIENFLRQHHKMVEEKLEYWMDKYENDTHAKDEELDALKASKANNLEMLQRLAKECQVFEETIISDWAEKEAKRRQLEQDALELKSILKLQAWWRGTMVRRNLGPYQALRKIREKQLSKQKEKGKKEKSGAKKKTR
;
A
#
# COMPACT_ATOMS: atom_id res chain seq x y z
N MET A 1 -102.43 40.83 -58.17
CA MET A 1 -102.19 41.12 -59.59
C MET A 1 -103.53 41.30 -60.26
N GLU A 2 -103.68 42.35 -61.06
CA GLU A 2 -104.87 42.57 -61.89
C GLU A 2 -105.02 41.40 -62.87
N LYS A 3 -106.22 40.84 -62.98
CA LYS A 3 -106.51 39.80 -63.96
C LYS A 3 -106.61 40.46 -65.32
N PHE A 4 -105.88 39.95 -66.30
CA PHE A 4 -106.01 40.44 -67.67
C PHE A 4 -107.44 40.25 -68.16
N THR A 5 -107.92 41.19 -68.98
CA THR A 5 -109.21 40.98 -69.65
C THR A 5 -109.09 39.77 -70.58
N HIS A 6 -110.20 39.06 -70.82
CA HIS A 6 -110.17 37.83 -71.61
C HIS A 6 -109.58 38.03 -73.02
N LEU A 7 -109.81 39.21 -73.62
CA LEU A 7 -109.25 39.60 -74.91
C LEU A 7 -107.72 39.79 -74.85
N GLU A 8 -107.21 40.45 -73.81
CA GLU A 8 -105.76 40.64 -73.60
C GLU A 8 -105.07 39.30 -73.32
N ALA A 9 -105.69 38.43 -72.51
CA ALA A 9 -105.17 37.09 -72.24
C ALA A 9 -105.05 36.26 -73.53
N LEU A 10 -106.02 36.34 -74.44
CA LEU A 10 -105.97 35.68 -75.76
C LEU A 10 -104.84 36.24 -76.65
N LEU A 11 -104.70 37.56 -76.72
CA LEU A 11 -103.64 38.22 -77.51
C LEU A 11 -102.25 37.83 -77.02
N PHE A 12 -102.02 37.86 -75.70
CA PHE A 12 -100.73 37.48 -75.12
C PHE A 12 -100.47 35.97 -75.23
N THR A 13 -101.51 35.14 -75.12
CA THR A 13 -101.40 33.69 -75.34
C THR A 13 -100.93 33.38 -76.75
N ALA A 14 -101.46 34.04 -77.78
CA ALA A 14 -101.03 33.84 -79.17
C ALA A 14 -99.54 34.21 -79.37
N VAL A 15 -99.06 35.24 -78.66
CA VAL A 15 -97.64 35.61 -78.67
C VAL A 15 -96.79 34.55 -77.96
N LEU A 16 -97.23 34.05 -76.80
CA LEU A 16 -96.52 33.01 -76.04
C LEU A 16 -96.50 31.67 -76.81
N GLU A 17 -97.57 31.34 -77.51
CA GLU A 17 -97.67 30.17 -78.39
C GLU A 17 -96.63 30.24 -79.51
N ASN A 18 -96.53 31.37 -80.21
CA ASN A 18 -95.49 31.62 -81.19
C ASN A 18 -94.07 31.55 -80.57
N CYS A 19 -93.88 31.99 -79.33
CA CYS A 19 -92.59 31.84 -78.63
C CYS A 19 -92.26 30.38 -78.31
N VAL A 20 -93.23 29.57 -77.89
CA VAL A 20 -93.05 28.12 -77.67
C VAL A 20 -92.74 27.41 -78.99
N ASP A 21 -93.42 27.78 -80.07
CA ASP A 21 -93.19 27.23 -81.41
C ASP A 21 -91.79 27.58 -81.91
N GLN A 22 -91.36 28.83 -81.75
CA GLN A 22 -90.01 29.27 -82.11
C GLN A 22 -88.94 28.59 -81.25
N LEU A 23 -89.17 28.42 -79.95
CA LEU A 23 -88.26 27.66 -79.09
C LEU A 23 -88.22 26.18 -79.50
N SER A 24 -89.35 25.61 -79.91
CA SER A 24 -89.45 24.26 -80.45
C SER A 24 -88.65 24.11 -81.73
N ILE A 25 -88.83 25.02 -82.69
CA ILE A 25 -88.03 25.12 -83.92
C ILE A 25 -86.54 25.25 -83.61
N LEU A 26 -86.16 26.10 -82.64
CA LEU A 26 -84.77 26.23 -82.20
C LEU A 26 -84.21 24.91 -81.64
N GLY A 27 -85.03 24.11 -80.97
CA GLY A 27 -84.63 22.78 -80.50
C GLY A 27 -84.51 21.72 -81.60
N TYR A 28 -85.22 21.89 -82.72
CA TYR A 28 -85.07 21.05 -83.91
C TYR A 28 -83.86 21.44 -84.77
N ILE A 29 -83.52 22.74 -84.79
CA ILE A 29 -82.36 23.27 -85.53
C ILE A 29 -81.06 23.05 -84.74
N MET A 30 -81.12 23.09 -83.40
CA MET A 30 -79.98 22.73 -82.57
C MET A 30 -79.75 21.21 -82.62
N PRO A 31 -78.51 20.75 -82.89
CA PRO A 31 -78.18 19.34 -82.79
C PRO A 31 -78.23 18.92 -81.32
N VAL A 32 -79.28 18.17 -80.96
CA VAL A 32 -79.33 17.41 -79.71
C VAL A 32 -78.41 16.22 -79.89
N SER A 33 -77.14 16.42 -79.55
CA SER A 33 -76.09 15.40 -79.66
C SER A 33 -75.78 14.98 -81.11
N TYR A 34 -74.52 14.70 -81.38
CA TYR A 34 -74.03 14.03 -82.59
C TYR A 34 -74.50 12.55 -82.62
N GLU A 35 -75.79 12.26 -82.48
CA GLU A 35 -76.29 10.90 -82.22
C GLU A 35 -77.00 10.27 -83.43
N GLY A 36 -77.04 10.96 -84.58
CA GLY A 36 -77.80 10.55 -85.77
C GLY A 36 -77.01 9.95 -86.94
N LYS A 37 -75.71 9.62 -86.80
CA LYS A 37 -74.94 8.89 -87.84
C LYS A 37 -74.05 7.82 -87.20
N THR A 38 -74.61 6.65 -86.98
CA THR A 38 -73.95 5.47 -86.38
C THR A 38 -72.76 4.94 -87.17
N ASP A 39 -72.58 5.29 -88.44
CA ASP A 39 -71.48 4.75 -89.26
C ASP A 39 -70.15 5.52 -89.13
N LEU A 40 -70.16 6.73 -88.54
CA LEU A 40 -68.95 7.52 -88.26
C LEU A 40 -68.55 7.51 -86.78
N SER A 41 -69.48 7.20 -85.86
CA SER A 41 -69.23 7.18 -84.42
C SER A 41 -68.39 5.97 -83.99
N HIS A 42 -68.48 4.83 -84.70
CA HIS A 42 -67.63 3.67 -84.43
C HIS A 42 -66.18 3.98 -84.81
N THR A 43 -65.95 4.59 -85.97
CA THR A 43 -64.61 4.98 -86.42
C THR A 43 -64.00 6.05 -85.51
N CYS A 44 -64.75 7.08 -85.14
CA CYS A 44 -64.23 8.14 -84.26
C CYS A 44 -64.04 7.69 -82.80
N SER A 45 -64.89 6.79 -82.28
CA SER A 45 -64.69 6.21 -80.94
C SER A 45 -63.55 5.20 -80.92
N GLN A 46 -63.34 4.47 -82.01
CA GLN A 46 -62.20 3.56 -82.20
C GLN A 46 -60.90 4.37 -82.33
N GLU A 47 -60.88 5.42 -83.15
CA GLU A 47 -59.76 6.36 -83.26
C GLU A 47 -59.50 7.08 -81.94
N MET A 48 -60.53 7.48 -81.18
CA MET A 48 -60.35 8.05 -79.83
C MET A 48 -59.76 7.06 -78.84
N LYS A 49 -60.18 5.79 -78.89
CA LYS A 49 -59.58 4.73 -78.05
C LYS A 49 -58.13 4.49 -78.45
N GLU A 50 -57.84 4.37 -79.74
CA GLU A 50 -56.47 4.24 -80.26
C GLU A 50 -55.60 5.45 -79.88
N ILE A 51 -56.15 6.67 -79.93
CA ILE A 51 -55.45 7.89 -79.50
C ILE A 51 -55.21 7.88 -77.98
N ILE A 52 -56.14 7.37 -77.17
CA ILE A 52 -55.96 7.25 -75.71
C ILE A 52 -54.97 6.13 -75.35
N GLU A 53 -54.98 5.02 -76.10
CA GLU A 53 -54.05 3.89 -75.93
C GLU A 53 -52.62 4.32 -76.28
N THR A 54 -52.44 4.93 -77.46
CA THR A 54 -51.14 5.50 -77.87
C THR A 54 -50.67 6.61 -76.92
N GLN A 55 -51.60 7.37 -76.33
CA GLN A 55 -51.30 8.36 -75.31
C GLN A 55 -50.79 7.74 -73.99
N LYS A 56 -51.38 6.63 -73.55
CA LYS A 56 -50.93 5.91 -72.35
C LYS A 56 -49.58 5.23 -72.59
N GLU A 57 -49.37 4.65 -73.77
CA GLU A 57 -48.10 4.03 -74.15
C GLU A 57 -46.97 5.07 -74.19
N LEU A 58 -47.24 6.26 -74.74
CA LEU A 58 -46.30 7.37 -74.76
C LEU A 58 -45.98 7.89 -73.35
N ASP A 59 -46.98 8.05 -72.48
CA ASP A 59 -46.78 8.47 -71.08
C ASP A 59 -45.96 7.44 -70.29
N MET A 60 -46.18 6.16 -70.52
CA MET A 60 -45.42 5.06 -69.91
C MET A 60 -43.96 5.08 -70.41
N SER A 61 -43.74 5.30 -71.70
CA SER A 61 -42.38 5.44 -72.26
C SER A 61 -41.64 6.67 -71.71
N TYR A 62 -42.34 7.79 -71.48
CA TYR A 62 -41.75 9.01 -70.92
C TYR A 62 -41.38 8.81 -69.45
N GLN A 63 -42.25 8.13 -68.69
CA GLN A 63 -42.02 7.83 -67.29
C GLN A 63 -40.88 6.80 -67.10
N GLU A 64 -40.74 5.83 -68.01
CA GLU A 64 -39.58 4.93 -68.06
C GLU A 64 -38.27 5.68 -68.37
N LEU A 65 -38.26 6.60 -69.34
CA LEU A 65 -37.08 7.42 -69.65
C LEU A 65 -36.69 8.34 -68.49
N MET A 66 -37.66 8.94 -67.80
CA MET A 66 -37.40 9.77 -66.62
C MET A 66 -36.90 8.94 -65.43
N SER A 67 -37.39 7.71 -65.27
CA SER A 67 -36.93 6.79 -64.22
C SER A 67 -35.52 6.24 -64.52
N ALA A 68 -35.21 5.95 -65.78
CA ALA A 68 -33.88 5.53 -66.24
C ALA A 68 -32.82 6.63 -66.03
N ARG A 69 -33.22 7.91 -66.09
CA ARG A 69 -32.34 9.05 -65.81
C ARG A 69 -32.01 9.21 -64.32
N GLN A 70 -32.89 8.77 -63.43
CA GLN A 70 -32.72 8.95 -61.98
C GLN A 70 -31.94 7.80 -61.31
N GLY A 71 -31.80 6.65 -61.98
CA GLY A 71 -31.04 5.50 -61.50
C GLY A 71 -29.52 5.54 -61.77
N SER A 72 -29.00 6.55 -62.46
CA SER A 72 -27.57 6.64 -62.84
C SER A 72 -26.75 7.67 -62.06
N GLU A 73 -27.31 8.27 -60.99
CA GLU A 73 -26.67 9.28 -60.15
C GLU A 73 -26.10 8.71 -58.84
N GLU A 74 -25.41 7.56 -58.86
CA GLU A 74 -24.63 7.13 -57.68
C GLU A 74 -23.41 6.25 -57.99
N ARG A 75 -22.39 6.81 -58.66
CA ARG A 75 -20.95 6.70 -58.29
C ARG A 75 -19.99 7.23 -59.38
N VAL A 76 -19.09 8.10 -58.90
CA VAL A 76 -17.68 8.30 -59.31
C VAL A 76 -17.39 9.11 -60.60
N THR A 77 -16.74 10.24 -60.34
CA THR A 77 -15.94 11.08 -61.25
C THR A 77 -14.83 10.31 -61.97
N CYS A 78 -14.78 10.36 -63.32
CA CYS A 78 -13.61 10.84 -64.09
C CYS A 78 -13.83 10.76 -65.62
N MET A 79 -13.44 11.84 -66.30
CA MET A 79 -13.04 11.96 -67.72
C MET A 79 -14.10 11.82 -68.83
N SER A 80 -14.08 12.81 -69.72
CA SER A 80 -14.90 13.01 -70.93
C SER A 80 -14.51 12.04 -72.08
N PRO A 81 -15.03 12.12 -73.34
CA PRO A 81 -16.06 12.99 -73.93
C PRO A 81 -17.02 12.31 -74.97
N LYS A 82 -17.99 13.11 -75.46
CA LYS A 82 -18.81 13.00 -76.70
C LYS A 82 -20.07 12.11 -76.68
N SER A 83 -21.22 12.75 -76.89
CA SER A 83 -22.16 12.33 -77.94
C SER A 83 -22.97 13.52 -78.46
N ILE A 84 -22.99 13.63 -79.79
CA ILE A 84 -23.74 14.61 -80.59
C ILE A 84 -25.22 14.18 -80.74
N GLU A 85 -25.63 13.07 -80.13
CA GLU A 85 -27.01 12.55 -80.17
C GLU A 85 -27.99 13.34 -79.31
N HIS A 86 -27.52 14.07 -78.29
CA HIS A 86 -28.40 14.79 -77.39
C HIS A 86 -29.19 15.97 -78.01
N LYS A 87 -28.81 16.48 -79.19
CA LYS A 87 -29.55 17.60 -79.83
C LYS A 87 -30.72 17.16 -80.71
N GLN A 88 -30.68 15.94 -81.25
CA GLN A 88 -31.74 15.44 -82.14
C GLN A 88 -32.94 14.88 -81.34
N GLU A 89 -32.67 14.41 -80.13
CA GLU A 89 -33.67 13.83 -79.23
C GLU A 89 -34.47 14.91 -78.47
N TRP A 90 -33.84 16.05 -78.16
CA TRP A 90 -34.53 17.21 -77.57
C TRP A 90 -35.57 17.84 -78.51
N GLY A 91 -35.29 17.91 -79.82
CA GLY A 91 -36.26 18.42 -80.82
C GLY A 91 -37.49 17.53 -80.98
N ARG A 92 -37.31 16.20 -80.98
CA ARG A 92 -38.43 15.23 -80.99
C ARG A 92 -39.30 15.34 -79.75
N THR A 93 -38.70 15.66 -78.59
CA THR A 93 -39.39 15.78 -77.31
C THR A 93 -40.22 17.07 -77.23
N GLU A 94 -39.75 18.17 -77.82
CA GLU A 94 -40.51 19.42 -77.94
C GLU A 94 -41.65 19.33 -78.94
N ASP A 95 -41.44 18.69 -80.10
CA ASP A 95 -42.48 18.46 -81.10
C ASP A 95 -43.59 17.53 -80.59
N LEU A 96 -43.25 16.47 -79.85
CA LEU A 96 -44.23 15.59 -79.19
C LEU A 96 -45.04 16.34 -78.12
N LYS A 97 -44.37 17.15 -77.28
CA LYS A 97 -45.04 17.98 -76.27
C LYS A 97 -45.96 19.02 -76.91
N SER A 98 -45.54 19.62 -78.03
CA SER A 98 -46.34 20.57 -78.81
C SER A 98 -47.59 19.91 -79.40
N ALA A 99 -47.45 18.73 -80.01
CA ALA A 99 -48.58 17.94 -80.52
C ALA A 99 -49.55 17.53 -79.41
N HIS A 100 -49.02 17.14 -78.25
CA HIS A 100 -49.79 16.84 -77.02
C HIS A 100 -50.60 18.04 -76.52
N HIS A 101 -49.97 19.22 -76.46
CA HIS A 101 -50.62 20.44 -76.01
C HIS A 101 -51.72 20.88 -77.00
N LEU A 102 -51.50 20.73 -78.30
CA LEU A 102 -52.48 21.04 -79.34
C LEU A 102 -53.67 20.07 -79.31
N SER A 103 -53.44 18.76 -79.17
CA SER A 103 -54.49 17.74 -79.04
C SER A 103 -55.32 17.92 -77.76
N ARG A 104 -54.66 18.12 -76.61
CA ARG A 104 -55.33 18.37 -75.33
C ARG A 104 -56.13 19.68 -75.34
N ARG A 105 -55.63 20.70 -76.03
CA ARG A 105 -56.32 21.98 -76.24
C ARG A 105 -57.53 21.81 -77.15
N ALA A 106 -57.41 21.06 -78.24
CA ALA A 106 -58.52 20.74 -79.14
C ALA A 106 -59.63 19.94 -78.42
N MET A 107 -59.26 18.95 -77.59
CA MET A 107 -60.21 18.21 -76.75
C MET A 107 -60.90 19.08 -75.70
N LYS A 108 -60.18 20.02 -75.06
CA LYS A 108 -60.81 20.96 -74.10
C LYS A 108 -61.83 21.86 -74.79
N TYR A 109 -61.53 22.38 -75.98
CA TYR A 109 -62.47 23.21 -76.73
C TYR A 109 -63.69 22.41 -77.22
N SER A 110 -63.54 21.13 -77.58
CA SER A 110 -64.70 20.30 -77.95
C SER A 110 -65.55 19.91 -76.74
N ALA A 111 -64.95 19.58 -75.59
CA ALA A 111 -65.68 19.23 -74.36
C ALA A 111 -66.42 20.44 -73.75
N LEU A 112 -65.81 21.63 -73.75
CA LEU A 112 -66.46 22.88 -73.36
C LEU A 112 -67.62 23.23 -74.30
N SER A 113 -67.49 22.93 -75.61
CA SER A 113 -68.57 23.09 -76.58
C SER A 113 -69.76 22.16 -76.28
N VAL A 114 -69.50 20.89 -75.95
CA VAL A 114 -70.55 19.91 -75.61
C VAL A 114 -71.27 20.26 -74.30
N GLU A 115 -70.55 20.70 -73.27
CA GLU A 115 -71.17 21.15 -72.00
C GLU A 115 -72.01 22.42 -72.20
N ASN A 116 -71.50 23.38 -72.99
CA ASN A 116 -72.24 24.59 -73.33
C ASN A 116 -73.51 24.26 -74.14
N LEU A 117 -73.44 23.31 -75.08
CA LEU A 117 -74.61 22.83 -75.82
C LEU A 117 -75.63 22.15 -74.90
N ARG A 118 -75.20 21.30 -73.96
CA ARG A 118 -76.09 20.70 -72.95
C ARG A 118 -76.75 21.75 -72.08
N LYS A 119 -76.01 22.77 -71.65
CA LYS A 119 -76.56 23.89 -70.89
C LYS A 119 -77.58 24.68 -71.71
N ILE A 120 -77.28 25.03 -72.96
CA ILE A 120 -78.20 25.77 -73.84
C ILE A 120 -79.47 24.95 -74.09
N GLN A 121 -79.36 23.65 -74.27
CA GLN A 121 -80.50 22.73 -74.38
C GLN A 121 -81.37 22.76 -73.12
N ALA A 122 -80.75 22.66 -71.93
CA ALA A 122 -81.43 22.70 -70.66
C ALA A 122 -82.10 24.06 -70.40
N ASP A 123 -81.42 25.16 -70.72
CA ASP A 123 -81.93 26.53 -70.60
C ASP A 123 -83.09 26.76 -71.58
N ARG A 124 -83.00 26.25 -72.82
CA ARG A 124 -84.10 26.26 -73.81
C ARG A 124 -85.30 25.48 -73.30
N GLN A 125 -85.09 24.27 -72.78
CA GLN A 125 -86.17 23.45 -72.25
C GLN A 125 -86.83 24.13 -71.05
N TYR A 126 -86.04 24.66 -70.12
CA TYR A 126 -86.53 25.43 -68.98
C TYR A 126 -87.35 26.65 -69.43
N ALA A 127 -86.88 27.43 -70.41
CA ALA A 127 -87.63 28.56 -70.96
C ALA A 127 -88.93 28.10 -71.63
N SER A 128 -88.89 27.02 -72.42
CA SER A 128 -90.07 26.41 -73.04
C SER A 128 -91.09 25.99 -72.00
N ASP A 129 -90.68 25.31 -70.93
CA ASP A 129 -91.54 24.83 -69.85
C ASP A 129 -92.19 26.02 -69.10
N VAL A 130 -91.40 27.05 -68.78
CA VAL A 130 -91.89 28.26 -68.10
C VAL A 130 -92.89 29.02 -68.96
N ILE A 131 -92.62 29.17 -70.27
CA ILE A 131 -93.53 29.86 -71.20
C ILE A 131 -94.80 29.04 -71.41
N THR A 132 -94.70 27.72 -71.54
CA THR A 132 -95.87 26.83 -71.69
C THR A 132 -96.77 26.87 -70.46
N VAL A 133 -96.19 26.79 -69.26
CA VAL A 133 -96.94 26.92 -67.99
C VAL A 133 -97.57 28.31 -67.86
N THR A 134 -96.86 29.36 -68.29
CA THR A 134 -97.39 30.73 -68.26
C THR A 134 -98.51 30.94 -69.26
N MET A 135 -98.38 30.39 -70.47
CA MET A 135 -99.43 30.36 -71.50
C MET A 135 -100.69 29.67 -70.98
N LYS A 136 -100.55 28.49 -70.36
CA LYS A 136 -101.67 27.76 -69.74
C LYS A 136 -102.33 28.56 -68.61
N ASN A 137 -101.54 29.14 -67.72
CA ASN A 137 -102.06 29.97 -66.62
C ASN A 137 -102.75 31.26 -67.13
N MET A 138 -102.34 31.77 -68.29
CA MET A 138 -102.94 32.92 -68.94
C MET A 138 -104.28 32.57 -69.61
N GLN A 139 -104.38 31.40 -70.24
CA GLN A 139 -105.62 30.85 -70.80
C GLN A 139 -106.66 30.49 -69.72
N GLU A 140 -106.24 29.83 -68.64
CA GLU A 140 -107.14 29.27 -67.63
C GLU A 140 -107.52 30.28 -66.54
N LEU A 141 -106.57 31.12 -66.11
CA LEU A 141 -106.71 31.96 -64.92
C LEU A 141 -106.51 33.46 -65.19
N GLY A 142 -106.04 33.83 -66.40
CA GLY A 142 -105.75 35.22 -66.77
C GLY A 142 -104.59 35.85 -66.00
N THR A 143 -103.62 35.04 -65.54
CA THR A 143 -102.48 35.50 -64.70
C THR A 143 -101.14 34.93 -65.17
N PHE A 144 -100.04 35.59 -64.79
CA PHE A 144 -98.66 35.25 -65.20
C PHE A 144 -97.73 34.87 -64.02
N ASN A 145 -98.31 34.50 -62.87
CA ASN A 145 -97.58 34.24 -61.62
C ASN A 145 -96.46 33.19 -61.77
N SER A 146 -96.64 32.20 -62.66
CA SER A 146 -95.63 31.17 -62.95
C SER A 146 -94.30 31.75 -63.44
N LEU A 147 -94.33 32.82 -64.23
CA LEU A 147 -93.12 33.50 -64.70
C LEU A 147 -92.45 34.27 -63.55
N THR A 148 -93.25 34.92 -62.70
CA THR A 148 -92.76 35.61 -61.50
C THR A 148 -92.08 34.64 -60.53
N GLU A 149 -92.70 33.49 -60.25
CA GLU A 149 -92.13 32.44 -59.39
C GLU A 149 -90.88 31.79 -60.00
N ALA A 150 -90.83 31.59 -61.32
CA ALA A 150 -89.63 31.10 -62.00
C ALA A 150 -88.47 32.11 -61.92
N ASN A 151 -88.75 33.40 -62.08
CA ASN A 151 -87.75 34.47 -61.95
C ASN A 151 -87.22 34.58 -60.51
N GLU A 152 -88.09 34.51 -59.50
CA GLU A 152 -87.65 34.52 -58.09
C GLU A 152 -86.83 33.26 -57.74
N ARG A 153 -87.16 32.09 -58.30
CA ARG A 153 -86.33 30.87 -58.17
C ARG A 153 -84.94 31.05 -58.76
N GLU A 154 -84.81 31.65 -59.94
CA GLU A 154 -83.50 31.90 -60.57
C GLU A 154 -82.70 32.98 -59.82
N LYS A 155 -83.35 34.04 -59.34
CA LYS A 155 -82.70 35.04 -58.45
C LYS A 155 -82.19 34.38 -57.18
N ALA A 156 -82.97 33.51 -56.54
CA ALA A 156 -82.56 32.79 -55.34
C ALA A 156 -81.38 31.84 -55.61
N LYS A 157 -81.38 31.12 -56.74
CA LYS A 157 -80.23 30.30 -57.16
C LYS A 157 -78.98 31.16 -57.36
N LYS A 158 -79.10 32.28 -58.08
CA LYS A 158 -78.00 33.20 -58.34
C LYS A 158 -77.41 33.79 -57.06
N SER A 159 -78.25 34.16 -56.09
CA SER A 159 -77.81 34.60 -54.76
C SER A 159 -77.01 33.51 -54.04
N LYS A 160 -77.54 32.27 -53.98
CA LYS A 160 -76.84 31.14 -53.34
C LYS A 160 -75.48 30.84 -53.99
N PHE A 161 -75.39 30.95 -55.31
CA PHE A 161 -74.11 30.80 -56.02
C PHE A 161 -73.13 31.92 -55.67
N HIS A 162 -73.61 33.16 -55.52
CA HIS A 162 -72.77 34.28 -55.11
C HIS A 162 -72.27 34.09 -53.66
N ASP A 163 -73.13 33.65 -52.74
CA ASP A 163 -72.75 33.34 -51.37
C ASP A 163 -71.73 32.20 -51.29
N PHE A 164 -71.89 31.16 -52.12
CA PHE A 164 -70.93 30.08 -52.23
C PHE A 164 -69.57 30.56 -52.78
N LEU A 165 -69.60 31.45 -53.77
CA LEU A 165 -68.39 32.03 -54.35
C LEU A 165 -67.61 32.85 -53.32
N ILE A 166 -68.31 33.72 -52.57
CA ILE A 166 -67.72 34.53 -51.49
C ILE A 166 -67.09 33.62 -50.44
N ARG A 167 -67.83 32.64 -49.92
CA ARG A 167 -67.32 31.69 -48.92
C ARG A 167 -66.13 30.89 -49.44
N SER A 168 -66.15 30.48 -50.71
CA SER A 168 -65.02 29.79 -51.32
C SER A 168 -63.77 30.67 -51.42
N GLU A 169 -63.95 31.96 -51.73
CA GLU A 169 -62.85 32.91 -51.79
C GLU A 169 -62.29 33.26 -50.40
N GLU A 170 -63.15 33.42 -49.40
CA GLU A 170 -62.77 33.57 -47.99
C GLU A 170 -61.99 32.35 -47.50
N GLY A 171 -62.50 31.13 -47.73
CA GLY A 171 -61.80 29.89 -47.38
C GLY A 171 -60.43 29.77 -48.06
N LYS A 172 -60.30 30.22 -49.33
CA LYS A 172 -58.98 30.28 -50.00
C LYS A 172 -58.03 31.29 -49.35
N LYS A 173 -58.55 32.43 -48.87
CA LYS A 173 -57.73 33.42 -48.15
C LYS A 173 -57.28 32.87 -46.80
N GLU A 174 -58.17 32.19 -46.07
CA GLU A 174 -57.85 31.53 -44.80
C GLU A 174 -56.82 30.41 -44.98
N ILE A 175 -56.99 29.54 -45.98
CA ILE A 175 -56.00 28.49 -46.28
C ILE A 175 -54.64 29.10 -46.58
N LYS A 176 -54.56 30.13 -47.42
CA LYS A 176 -53.29 30.82 -47.70
C LYS A 176 -52.67 31.47 -46.46
N ALA A 177 -53.50 32.03 -45.58
CA ALA A 177 -53.02 32.63 -44.33
C ALA A 177 -52.44 31.55 -43.39
N LEU A 178 -53.13 30.41 -43.25
CA LEU A 178 -52.66 29.27 -42.46
C LEU A 178 -51.41 28.64 -43.06
N GLU A 179 -51.35 28.46 -44.38
CA GLU A 179 -50.14 27.98 -45.08
C GLU A 179 -48.94 28.89 -44.81
N LYS A 180 -49.14 30.21 -44.82
CA LYS A 180 -48.09 31.17 -44.48
C LYS A 180 -47.66 31.04 -43.01
N GLN A 181 -48.61 30.98 -42.07
CA GLN A 181 -48.27 30.79 -40.66
C GLN A 181 -47.51 29.49 -40.42
N LEU A 182 -47.89 28.41 -41.10
CA LEU A 182 -47.23 27.11 -41.00
C LEU A 182 -45.80 27.18 -41.56
N GLN A 183 -45.58 27.95 -42.63
CA GLN A 183 -44.25 28.21 -43.16
C GLN A 183 -43.41 29.07 -42.22
N ASP A 184 -43.97 30.16 -41.69
CA ASP A 184 -43.27 31.06 -40.75
C ASP A 184 -42.84 30.28 -39.48
N VAL A 185 -43.71 29.44 -38.92
CA VAL A 185 -43.38 28.58 -37.76
C VAL A 185 -42.28 27.58 -38.11
N LYS A 186 -42.31 26.97 -39.30
CA LYS A 186 -41.24 26.06 -39.73
C LYS A 186 -39.89 26.76 -39.79
N GLU A 187 -39.84 27.95 -40.40
CA GLU A 187 -38.62 28.75 -40.50
C GLU A 187 -38.10 29.15 -39.11
N GLU A 188 -38.97 29.58 -38.20
CA GLU A 188 -38.60 29.90 -36.82
C GLU A 188 -38.02 28.68 -36.08
N THR A 189 -38.68 27.52 -36.18
CA THR A 189 -38.18 26.29 -35.54
C THR A 189 -36.85 25.82 -36.11
N GLU A 190 -36.63 26.00 -37.42
CA GLU A 190 -35.37 25.65 -38.08
C GLU A 190 -34.23 26.56 -37.60
N ILE A 191 -34.47 27.87 -37.50
CA ILE A 191 -33.50 28.83 -36.96
C ILE A 191 -33.19 28.51 -35.49
N GLU A 192 -34.19 28.17 -34.68
CA GLU A 192 -33.97 27.79 -33.28
C GLU A 192 -33.15 26.50 -33.17
N LEU A 193 -33.41 25.51 -34.03
CA LEU A 193 -32.66 24.27 -34.08
C LEU A 193 -31.20 24.51 -34.47
N GLN A 194 -30.95 25.34 -35.49
CA GLN A 194 -29.60 25.75 -35.87
C GLN A 194 -28.88 26.51 -34.75
N ASN A 195 -29.57 27.39 -34.02
CA ASN A 195 -29.00 28.08 -32.85
C ASN A 195 -28.61 27.11 -31.73
N ARG A 196 -29.45 26.11 -31.47
CA ARG A 196 -29.16 25.06 -30.48
C ARG A 196 -27.99 24.18 -30.93
N ASP A 197 -27.91 23.80 -32.20
CA ASP A 197 -26.78 23.04 -32.75
C ASP A 197 -25.47 23.83 -32.64
N ASN A 198 -25.50 25.13 -32.94
CA ASN A 198 -24.34 26.02 -32.75
C ASN A 198 -23.90 26.09 -31.28
N MET A 199 -24.85 26.16 -30.34
CA MET A 199 -24.56 26.13 -28.91
C MET A 199 -23.96 24.78 -28.47
N ILE A 200 -24.48 23.67 -28.98
CA ILE A 200 -23.94 22.33 -28.71
C ILE A 200 -22.50 22.22 -29.20
N LEU A 201 -22.19 22.74 -30.40
CA LEU A 201 -20.83 22.78 -30.93
C LEU A 201 -19.90 23.61 -30.03
N TYR A 202 -20.31 24.82 -29.66
CA TYR A 202 -19.54 25.68 -28.76
C TYR A 202 -19.24 25.01 -27.41
N LEU A 203 -20.26 24.45 -26.75
CA LEU A 203 -20.09 23.76 -25.47
C LEU A 203 -19.21 22.50 -25.59
N LYS A 204 -19.27 21.81 -26.74
CA LYS A 204 -18.43 20.64 -27.01
C LYS A 204 -16.95 21.04 -27.15
N ASP A 205 -16.68 22.14 -27.86
CA ASP A 205 -15.34 22.67 -28.02
C ASP A 205 -14.77 23.16 -26.69
N GLU A 206 -15.56 23.91 -25.90
CA GLU A 206 -15.17 24.37 -24.57
C GLU A 206 -14.88 23.18 -23.63
N LEU A 207 -15.72 22.14 -23.65
CA LEU A 207 -15.49 20.93 -22.87
C LEU A 207 -14.19 20.23 -23.27
N GLN A 208 -13.89 20.15 -24.57
CA GLN A 208 -12.68 19.53 -25.07
C GLN A 208 -11.43 20.35 -24.69
N GLU A 209 -11.51 21.68 -24.75
CA GLU A 209 -10.46 22.58 -24.28
C GLU A 209 -10.20 22.41 -22.78
N MET A 210 -11.26 22.43 -21.96
CA MET A 210 -11.16 22.24 -20.51
C MET A 210 -10.58 20.88 -20.14
N LYS A 211 -10.94 19.81 -20.87
CA LYS A 211 -10.33 18.47 -20.70
C LYS A 211 -8.84 18.48 -21.02
N ALA A 212 -8.44 19.11 -22.13
CA ALA A 212 -7.04 19.21 -22.52
C ALA A 212 -6.21 20.02 -21.50
N LYS A 213 -6.75 21.16 -21.03
CA LYS A 213 -6.13 21.98 -19.97
C LYS A 213 -5.96 21.19 -18.68
N THR A 214 -7.04 20.57 -18.18
CA THR A 214 -7.01 19.78 -16.94
C THR A 214 -6.04 18.62 -17.02
N TYR A 215 -5.99 17.91 -18.17
CA TYR A 215 -5.03 16.83 -18.38
C TYR A 215 -3.59 17.34 -18.33
N MET A 216 -3.31 18.44 -19.03
CA MET A 216 -1.98 19.04 -19.07
C MET A 216 -1.55 19.53 -17.68
N GLU A 217 -2.42 20.24 -16.97
CA GLU A 217 -2.20 20.68 -15.59
C GLU A 217 -1.93 19.50 -14.66
N SER A 218 -2.71 18.42 -14.75
CA SER A 218 -2.49 17.19 -13.97
C SER A 218 -1.11 16.58 -14.25
N CYS A 219 -0.69 16.51 -15.53
CA CYS A 219 0.65 16.05 -15.88
C CYS A 219 1.75 16.96 -15.32
N TYR A 220 1.58 18.28 -15.36
CA TYR A 220 2.55 19.22 -14.80
C TYR A 220 2.63 19.10 -13.28
N MET A 221 1.49 19.06 -12.60
CA MET A 221 1.43 18.90 -11.14
C MET A 221 2.09 17.59 -10.72
N LYS A 222 1.77 16.47 -11.38
CA LYS A 222 2.41 15.18 -11.10
C LYS A 222 3.93 15.23 -11.29
N LYS A 223 4.41 15.78 -12.40
CA LYS A 223 5.87 15.93 -12.63
C LYS A 223 6.52 16.82 -11.59
N SER A 224 5.85 17.91 -11.18
CA SER A 224 6.35 18.82 -10.15
C SER A 224 6.45 18.14 -8.79
N THR A 225 5.41 17.42 -8.36
CA THR A 225 5.41 16.66 -7.10
C THR A 225 6.43 15.53 -7.12
N ASP A 226 6.54 14.79 -8.22
CA ASP A 226 7.51 13.70 -8.37
C ASP A 226 8.95 14.23 -8.26
N LEU A 227 9.25 15.37 -8.90
CA LEU A 227 10.55 16.02 -8.78
C LEU A 227 10.83 16.48 -7.35
N GLN A 228 9.84 17.05 -6.65
CA GLN A 228 9.99 17.47 -5.26
C GLN A 228 10.27 16.27 -4.34
N VAL A 229 9.56 15.16 -4.53
CA VAL A 229 9.78 13.91 -3.80
C VAL A 229 11.18 13.38 -4.09
N HIS A 230 11.59 13.29 -5.35
CA HIS A 230 12.93 12.83 -5.71
C HIS A 230 14.05 13.71 -5.15
N GLN A 231 13.89 15.03 -5.17
CA GLN A 231 14.84 15.95 -4.55
C GLN A 231 14.94 15.68 -3.05
N THR A 232 13.80 15.65 -2.36
CA THR A 232 13.74 15.40 -0.91
C THR A 232 14.37 14.06 -0.56
N GLN A 233 14.04 13.01 -1.31
CA GLN A 233 14.63 11.68 -1.16
C GLN A 233 16.15 11.72 -1.30
N LYS A 234 16.67 12.42 -2.32
CA LYS A 234 18.13 12.55 -2.52
C LYS A 234 18.81 13.31 -1.37
N TRP A 235 18.18 14.35 -0.84
CA TRP A 235 18.68 15.07 0.34
C TRP A 235 18.72 14.16 1.57
N CYS A 236 17.64 13.44 1.84
CA CYS A 236 17.57 12.47 2.94
C CYS A 236 18.63 11.38 2.79
N SER A 237 18.72 10.73 1.63
CA SER A 237 19.72 9.69 1.38
C SER A 237 21.15 10.21 1.49
N ASN A 238 21.44 11.45 1.09
CA ASN A 238 22.77 12.02 1.28
C ASN A 238 23.07 12.27 2.78
N ALA A 239 22.09 12.76 3.53
CA ALA A 239 22.22 12.95 4.97
C ALA A 239 22.42 11.61 5.71
N GLU A 240 21.65 10.59 5.35
CA GLU A 240 21.80 9.21 5.84
C GLU A 240 23.20 8.67 5.54
N ASN A 241 23.67 8.78 4.29
CA ASN A 241 25.01 8.35 3.91
C ASN A 241 26.13 9.05 4.70
N VAL A 242 25.96 10.32 5.07
CA VAL A 242 26.92 11.03 5.93
C VAL A 242 26.93 10.44 7.33
N ARG A 243 25.75 10.15 7.89
CA ARG A 243 25.62 9.50 9.22
C ARG A 243 26.17 8.08 9.20
N ASP A 244 25.92 7.30 8.15
CA ASP A 244 26.44 5.95 8.00
C ASP A 244 27.97 5.93 7.94
N LYS A 245 28.57 6.88 7.22
CA LYS A 245 30.03 7.05 7.21
C LYS A 245 30.58 7.39 8.60
N GLU A 246 29.86 8.20 9.38
CA GLU A 246 30.24 8.52 10.76
C GLU A 246 30.13 7.30 11.68
N ILE A 247 29.04 6.54 11.57
CA ILE A 247 28.86 5.27 12.29
C ILE A 247 29.98 4.29 11.95
N GLN A 248 30.33 4.15 10.67
CA GLN A 248 31.41 3.27 10.25
C GLN A 248 32.76 3.71 10.82
N LYS A 249 33.06 5.01 10.81
CA LYS A 249 34.28 5.54 11.44
C LYS A 249 34.33 5.26 12.94
N LEU A 250 33.22 5.44 13.65
CA LEU A 250 33.13 5.17 15.09
C LEU A 250 33.28 3.67 15.39
N ARG A 251 32.71 2.79 14.55
CA ARG A 251 32.92 1.34 14.65
C ARG A 251 34.39 0.97 14.50
N SER A 252 35.07 1.47 13.46
CA SER A 252 36.51 1.20 13.27
C SER A 252 37.36 1.68 14.47
N LYS A 253 37.08 2.86 15.02
CA LYS A 253 37.75 3.33 16.24
C LYS A 253 37.50 2.44 17.45
N THR A 254 36.27 1.94 17.59
CA THR A 254 35.92 1.03 18.67
C THR A 254 36.68 -0.30 18.53
N ASP A 255 36.74 -0.85 17.32
CA ASP A 255 37.49 -2.08 17.04
C ASP A 255 39.00 -1.90 17.29
N GLU A 256 39.56 -0.74 16.93
CA GLU A 256 40.95 -0.38 17.24
C GLU A 256 41.20 -0.29 18.75
N GLU A 257 40.32 0.37 19.50
CA GLU A 257 40.42 0.48 20.97
C GLU A 257 40.32 -0.90 21.63
N ILE A 258 39.39 -1.75 21.19
CA ILE A 258 39.26 -3.13 21.69
C ILE A 258 40.55 -3.91 21.46
N ARG A 259 41.15 -3.80 20.26
CA ARG A 259 42.41 -4.48 19.93
C ARG A 259 43.55 -4.01 20.84
N VAL A 260 43.73 -2.69 20.98
CA VAL A 260 44.78 -2.12 21.85
C VAL A 260 44.55 -2.51 23.31
N HIS A 261 43.30 -2.48 23.79
CA HIS A 261 42.95 -2.91 25.14
C HIS A 261 43.34 -4.37 25.38
N MET A 262 43.00 -5.27 24.46
CA MET A 262 43.39 -6.68 24.54
C MET A 262 44.91 -6.87 24.56
N GLU A 263 45.66 -6.13 23.74
CA GLU A 263 47.13 -6.18 23.72
C GLU A 263 47.73 -5.72 25.05
N ILE A 264 47.23 -4.62 25.61
CA ILE A 264 47.67 -4.10 26.92
C ILE A 264 47.33 -5.09 28.03
N GLU A 265 46.11 -5.63 28.05
CA GLU A 265 45.68 -6.60 29.05
C GLU A 265 46.55 -7.86 28.99
N ASN A 266 46.83 -8.36 27.79
CA ASN A 266 47.72 -9.51 27.61
C ASN A 266 49.15 -9.22 28.10
N PHE A 267 49.70 -8.04 27.78
CA PHE A 267 51.01 -7.62 28.27
C PHE A 267 51.06 -7.58 29.81
N LEU A 268 50.05 -6.97 30.44
CA LEU A 268 49.95 -6.89 31.90
C LEU A 268 49.78 -8.27 32.53
N ARG A 269 48.96 -9.15 31.95
CA ARG A 269 48.80 -10.54 32.41
C ARG A 269 50.11 -11.32 32.33
N GLN A 270 50.88 -11.17 31.25
CA GLN A 270 52.19 -11.80 31.11
C GLN A 270 53.20 -11.29 32.15
N HIS A 271 53.24 -9.97 32.36
CA HIS A 271 54.13 -9.39 33.37
C HIS A 271 53.73 -9.81 34.79
N HIS A 272 52.44 -9.85 35.09
CA HIS A 272 51.93 -10.34 36.36
C HIS A 272 52.37 -11.78 36.61
N LYS A 273 52.18 -12.68 35.63
CA LYS A 273 52.63 -14.07 35.71
C LYS A 273 54.14 -14.19 35.95
N MET A 274 54.96 -13.41 35.25
CA MET A 274 56.41 -13.40 35.46
C MET A 274 56.78 -12.97 36.90
N VAL A 275 56.05 -12.01 37.48
CA VAL A 275 56.26 -11.58 38.86
C VAL A 275 55.80 -12.64 39.85
N GLU A 276 54.67 -13.29 39.60
CA GLU A 276 54.18 -14.42 40.40
C GLU A 276 55.18 -15.58 40.40
N GLU A 277 55.70 -15.98 39.24
CA GLU A 277 56.72 -17.04 39.14
C GLU A 277 58.01 -16.69 39.91
N LYS A 278 58.45 -15.41 39.86
CA LYS A 278 59.59 -14.95 40.67
C LYS A 278 59.28 -14.98 42.17
N LEU A 279 58.07 -14.58 42.57
CA LEU A 279 57.63 -14.60 43.96
C LEU A 279 57.62 -16.04 44.49
N GLU A 280 57.04 -16.97 43.73
CA GLU A 280 57.00 -18.40 44.06
C GLU A 280 58.41 -18.98 44.20
N TYR A 281 59.33 -18.66 43.27
CA TYR A 281 60.74 -19.03 43.40
C TYR A 281 61.39 -18.51 44.69
N TRP A 282 61.17 -17.25 45.04
CA TRP A 282 61.75 -16.68 46.25
C TRP A 282 61.11 -17.23 47.53
N MET A 283 59.82 -17.55 47.49
CA MET A 283 59.13 -18.23 48.60
C MET A 283 59.68 -19.63 48.82
N ASP A 284 59.78 -20.45 47.76
CA ASP A 284 60.34 -21.81 47.84
C ASP A 284 61.80 -21.78 48.31
N LYS A 285 62.61 -20.86 47.78
CA LYS A 285 63.98 -20.67 48.25
C LYS A 285 64.03 -20.31 49.74
N TYR A 286 63.20 -19.36 50.18
CA TYR A 286 63.16 -18.95 51.59
C TYR A 286 62.73 -20.10 52.49
N GLU A 287 61.74 -20.89 52.09
CA GLU A 287 61.27 -22.06 52.82
C GLU A 287 62.37 -23.13 52.92
N ASN A 288 63.04 -23.44 51.81
CA ASN A 288 64.15 -24.38 51.77
C ASN A 288 65.35 -23.92 52.62
N ASP A 289 65.75 -22.65 52.53
CA ASP A 289 66.82 -22.07 53.34
C ASP A 289 66.46 -22.08 54.83
N THR A 290 65.19 -21.81 55.18
CA THR A 290 64.69 -21.87 56.56
C THR A 290 64.71 -23.30 57.07
N HIS A 291 64.20 -24.25 56.29
CA HIS A 291 64.20 -25.67 56.64
C HIS A 291 65.63 -26.19 56.85
N ALA A 292 66.56 -25.87 55.94
CA ALA A 292 67.97 -26.24 56.08
C ALA A 292 68.60 -25.67 57.36
N LYS A 293 68.26 -24.42 57.73
CA LYS A 293 68.74 -23.80 58.97
C LYS A 293 68.11 -24.43 60.21
N ASP A 294 66.84 -24.81 60.16
CA ASP A 294 66.18 -25.54 61.23
C ASP A 294 66.78 -26.93 61.42
N GLU A 295 67.10 -27.65 60.34
CA GLU A 295 67.82 -28.93 60.39
C GLU A 295 69.23 -28.79 60.98
N GLU A 296 70.00 -27.78 60.57
CA GLU A 296 71.31 -27.47 61.16
C GLU A 296 71.18 -27.18 62.67
N LEU A 297 70.19 -26.38 63.06
CA LEU A 297 69.91 -26.07 64.45
C LEU A 297 69.55 -27.33 65.24
N ASP A 298 68.73 -28.21 64.69
CA ASP A 298 68.32 -29.45 65.35
C ASP A 298 69.48 -30.46 65.44
N ALA A 299 70.34 -30.55 64.42
CA ALA A 299 71.57 -31.33 64.46
C ALA A 299 72.53 -30.82 65.55
N LEU A 300 72.70 -29.50 65.67
CA LEU A 300 73.51 -28.88 66.72
C LEU A 300 72.90 -29.10 68.11
N LYS A 301 71.58 -28.99 68.26
CA LYS A 301 70.88 -29.33 69.52
C LYS A 301 71.10 -30.79 69.89
N ALA A 302 71.00 -31.71 68.94
CA ALA A 302 71.25 -33.14 69.15
C ALA A 302 72.71 -33.41 69.53
N SER A 303 73.68 -32.80 68.84
CA SER A 303 75.11 -32.91 69.19
C SER A 303 75.38 -32.35 70.59
N LYS A 304 74.81 -31.19 70.93
CA LYS A 304 74.91 -30.62 72.28
C LYS A 304 74.32 -31.56 73.34
N ALA A 305 73.15 -32.16 73.07
CA ALA A 305 72.53 -33.14 73.96
C ALA A 305 73.43 -34.37 74.17
N ASN A 306 73.99 -34.94 73.09
CA ASN A 306 74.92 -36.06 73.15
C ASN A 306 76.20 -35.73 73.93
N ASN A 307 76.80 -34.56 73.67
CA ASN A 307 77.99 -34.10 74.40
C ASN A 307 77.69 -33.91 75.89
N LEU A 308 76.52 -33.36 76.22
CA LEU A 308 76.07 -33.21 77.60
C LEU A 308 75.88 -34.57 78.27
N GLU A 309 75.31 -35.56 77.56
CA GLU A 309 75.18 -36.92 78.06
C GLU A 309 76.55 -37.58 78.29
N MET A 310 77.51 -37.43 77.36
CA MET A 310 78.87 -37.94 77.51
C MET A 310 79.60 -37.29 78.69
N LEU A 311 79.49 -35.97 78.85
CA LEU A 311 80.04 -35.26 80.00
C LEU A 311 79.41 -35.72 81.31
N GLN A 312 78.09 -35.94 81.35
CA GLN A 312 77.43 -36.51 82.52
C GLN A 312 77.92 -37.93 82.80
N ARG A 313 78.18 -38.75 81.77
CA ARG A 313 78.72 -40.11 81.90
C ARG A 313 80.14 -40.10 82.47
N LEU A 314 81.02 -39.26 81.91
CA LEU A 314 82.39 -39.07 82.42
C LEU A 314 82.41 -38.50 83.83
N ALA A 315 81.53 -37.54 84.16
CA ALA A 315 81.41 -37.00 85.50
C ALA A 315 81.04 -38.10 86.51
N LYS A 316 80.12 -39.01 86.14
CA LYS A 316 79.80 -40.19 86.95
C LYS A 316 81.00 -41.14 87.08
N GLU A 317 81.76 -41.37 86.00
CA GLU A 317 82.98 -42.20 86.06
C GLU A 317 84.05 -41.57 86.97
N CYS A 318 84.29 -40.26 86.88
CA CYS A 318 85.20 -39.55 87.79
C CYS A 318 84.74 -39.66 89.24
N GLN A 319 83.44 -39.49 89.51
CA GLN A 319 82.88 -39.70 90.86
C GLN A 319 83.17 -41.11 91.37
N VAL A 320 82.97 -42.15 90.55
CA VAL A 320 83.29 -43.54 90.91
C VAL A 320 84.79 -43.73 91.14
N PHE A 321 85.66 -43.12 90.33
CA PHE A 321 87.11 -43.19 90.56
C PHE A 321 87.54 -42.47 91.85
N GLU A 322 86.97 -41.30 92.13
CA GLU A 322 87.22 -40.59 93.38
C GLU A 322 86.76 -41.43 94.58
N GLU A 323 85.57 -42.03 94.51
CA GLU A 323 85.05 -42.93 95.54
C GLU A 323 85.95 -44.16 95.76
N THR A 324 86.47 -44.78 94.68
CA THR A 324 87.40 -45.91 94.81
C THR A 324 88.75 -45.48 95.36
N ILE A 325 89.31 -44.35 94.93
CA ILE A 325 90.56 -43.79 95.49
C ILE A 325 90.39 -43.48 96.97
N ILE A 326 89.31 -42.80 97.36
CA ILE A 326 89.00 -42.51 98.77
C ILE A 326 88.86 -43.81 99.56
N SER A 327 88.19 -44.82 99.01
CA SER A 327 88.06 -46.14 99.63
C SER A 327 89.42 -46.82 99.82
N ASP A 328 90.30 -46.78 98.82
CA ASP A 328 91.66 -47.31 98.88
C ASP A 328 92.53 -46.59 99.92
N TRP A 329 92.45 -45.25 99.97
CA TRP A 329 93.13 -44.46 101.00
C TRP A 329 92.61 -44.78 102.39
N ALA A 330 91.29 -44.90 102.54
CA ALA A 330 90.67 -45.29 103.80
C ALA A 330 91.08 -46.71 104.22
N GLU A 331 91.19 -47.66 103.28
CA GLU A 331 91.63 -49.03 103.53
C GLU A 331 93.12 -49.09 103.91
N LYS A 332 93.98 -48.35 103.20
CA LYS A 332 95.41 -48.21 103.57
C LYS A 332 95.56 -47.57 104.95
N GLU A 333 94.79 -46.53 105.24
CA GLU A 333 94.83 -45.87 106.54
C GLU A 333 94.31 -46.78 107.66
N ALA A 334 93.25 -47.56 107.39
CA ALA A 334 92.76 -48.58 108.31
C ALA A 334 93.81 -49.66 108.57
N LYS A 335 94.51 -50.14 107.54
CA LYS A 335 95.63 -51.07 107.67
C LYS A 335 96.78 -50.48 108.50
N ARG A 336 97.13 -49.20 108.29
CA ARG A 336 98.14 -48.52 109.14
C ARG A 336 97.71 -48.45 110.60
N ARG A 337 96.47 -48.01 110.86
CA ARG A 337 95.90 -47.96 112.21
C ARG A 337 95.85 -49.33 112.88
N GLN A 338 95.52 -50.39 112.13
CA GLN A 338 95.59 -51.76 112.65
C GLN A 338 97.01 -52.15 113.03
N LEU A 339 98.00 -51.92 112.16
CA LEU A 339 99.40 -52.21 112.50
C LEU A 339 99.91 -51.40 113.71
N GLU A 340 99.49 -50.15 113.85
CA GLU A 340 99.80 -49.32 115.02
C GLU A 340 99.12 -49.85 116.29
N GLN A 341 97.86 -50.28 116.18
CA GLN A 341 97.14 -50.94 117.27
C GLN A 341 97.81 -52.24 117.65
N ASP A 342 98.13 -53.13 116.71
CA ASP A 342 98.87 -54.37 116.94
C ASP A 342 100.23 -54.10 117.60
N ALA A 343 100.94 -53.03 117.20
CA ALA A 343 102.20 -52.63 117.81
C ALA A 343 102.01 -52.08 119.25
N LEU A 344 100.93 -51.34 119.51
CA LEU A 344 100.57 -50.88 120.84
C LEU A 344 100.10 -52.02 121.73
N GLU A 345 99.31 -52.95 121.21
CA GLU A 345 98.91 -54.18 121.85
C GLU A 345 100.14 -55.01 122.18
N LEU A 346 101.08 -55.21 121.25
CA LEU A 346 102.35 -55.87 121.51
C LEU A 346 103.16 -55.15 122.59
N LYS A 347 103.24 -53.81 122.56
CA LYS A 347 103.88 -53.02 123.63
C LYS A 347 103.17 -53.18 124.97
N SER A 348 101.84 -53.27 124.98
CA SER A 348 101.05 -53.48 126.18
C SER A 348 101.21 -54.91 126.72
N ILE A 349 101.26 -55.92 125.84
CA ILE A 349 101.57 -57.32 126.14
C ILE A 349 102.99 -57.42 126.69
N LEU A 350 103.97 -56.70 126.12
CA LEU A 350 105.34 -56.64 126.63
C LEU A 350 105.40 -55.95 128.00
N LYS A 351 104.62 -54.88 128.21
CA LYS A 351 104.48 -54.24 129.54
C LYS A 351 103.77 -55.14 130.55
N LEU A 352 102.77 -55.91 130.14
CA LEU A 352 102.10 -56.93 130.95
C LEU A 352 103.05 -58.08 131.28
N GLN A 353 103.85 -58.55 130.32
CA GLN A 353 104.93 -59.51 130.56
C GLN A 353 105.96 -58.94 131.54
N ALA A 354 106.37 -57.68 131.38
CA ALA A 354 107.31 -57.02 132.29
C ALA A 354 106.70 -56.75 133.68
N TRP A 355 105.42 -56.42 133.75
CA TRP A 355 104.67 -56.25 135.01
C TRP A 355 104.47 -57.59 135.71
N TRP A 356 104.17 -58.67 134.99
CA TRP A 356 104.08 -60.01 135.54
C TRP A 356 105.44 -60.50 136.01
N ARG A 357 106.51 -60.32 135.22
CA ARG A 357 107.89 -60.55 135.65
C ARG A 357 108.26 -59.71 136.89
N GLY A 358 107.85 -58.46 136.95
CA GLY A 358 108.08 -57.57 138.12
C GLY A 358 107.18 -57.87 139.33
N THR A 359 105.99 -58.43 139.11
CA THR A 359 105.05 -58.85 140.17
C THR A 359 105.46 -60.19 140.74
N MET A 360 105.99 -61.11 139.93
CA MET A 360 106.71 -62.30 140.39
C MET A 360 107.82 -61.92 141.39
N VAL A 361 108.58 -60.85 141.09
CA VAL A 361 109.64 -60.31 141.96
C VAL A 361 109.08 -59.61 143.21
N ARG A 362 108.02 -58.80 143.10
CA ARG A 362 107.51 -57.96 144.21
C ARG A 362 106.53 -58.67 145.16
N ARG A 363 105.73 -59.61 144.66
CA ARG A 363 104.85 -60.46 145.46
C ARG A 363 105.54 -61.76 145.92
N ASN A 364 106.82 -61.94 145.56
CA ASN A 364 107.61 -63.11 145.93
C ASN A 364 106.92 -64.44 145.56
N LEU A 365 106.37 -64.51 144.36
CA LEU A 365 105.76 -65.73 143.82
C LEU A 365 106.77 -66.41 142.90
N GLY A 366 106.95 -67.72 143.11
CA GLY A 366 108.09 -68.44 142.54
C GLY A 366 109.41 -68.07 143.28
N PRO A 367 110.56 -68.01 142.59
CA PRO A 367 111.89 -68.10 143.21
C PRO A 367 112.30 -66.96 144.19
N TYR A 368 111.43 -65.98 144.48
CA TYR A 368 111.73 -64.78 145.28
C TYR A 368 111.23 -64.81 146.74
N GLN A 369 110.63 -65.92 147.22
CA GLN A 369 110.10 -66.08 148.59
C GLN A 369 111.17 -66.05 149.72
N ALA A 370 112.44 -66.33 149.42
CA ALA A 370 113.52 -66.40 150.41
C ALA A 370 113.97 -65.01 150.94
N LEU A 371 113.78 -63.94 150.16
CA LEU A 371 114.31 -62.61 150.47
C LEU A 371 113.52 -61.85 151.55
N ARG A 372 112.26 -62.23 151.82
CA ARG A 372 111.40 -61.54 152.80
C ARG A 372 111.82 -61.77 154.26
N LYS A 373 112.37 -62.95 154.59
CA LYS A 373 112.68 -63.35 155.98
C LYS A 373 113.97 -62.73 156.55
N ILE A 374 114.86 -62.20 155.70
CA ILE A 374 116.16 -61.66 156.15
C ILE A 374 116.07 -60.17 156.49
N ARG A 375 115.15 -59.43 155.86
CA ARG A 375 115.04 -57.96 155.99
C ARG A 375 114.43 -57.49 157.33
N GLU A 376 113.69 -58.34 158.02
CA GLU A 376 113.00 -57.98 159.28
C GLU A 376 113.90 -57.99 160.53
N LYS A 377 115.14 -58.49 160.48
CA LYS A 377 116.04 -58.57 161.64
C LYS A 377 117.02 -57.39 161.84
N GLN A 378 117.06 -56.38 160.98
CA GLN A 378 118.12 -55.34 161.02
C GLN A 378 117.66 -53.90 161.34
N LEU A 379 116.45 -53.68 161.87
CA LEU A 379 115.95 -52.34 162.23
C LEU A 379 116.25 -51.87 163.67
N SER A 380 117.30 -52.41 164.31
CA SER A 380 117.82 -51.94 165.61
C SER A 380 119.30 -51.54 165.55
N LYS A 381 119.66 -50.56 164.71
CA LYS A 381 120.89 -49.75 164.90
C LYS A 381 120.74 -48.40 164.18
N GLN A 382 120.49 -47.40 165.02
CA GLN A 382 120.29 -45.99 164.74
C GLN A 382 121.54 -45.30 164.14
N LYS A 383 121.26 -44.08 163.66
CA LYS A 383 122.06 -42.85 163.69
C LYS A 383 122.74 -42.40 162.39
N GLU A 384 122.22 -41.24 161.97
CA GLU A 384 122.92 -40.00 161.62
C GLU A 384 123.35 -39.71 160.18
N LYS A 385 122.68 -38.66 159.67
CA LYS A 385 123.23 -37.42 159.08
C LYS A 385 123.64 -37.35 157.61
N GLY A 386 123.04 -36.35 156.96
CA GLY A 386 123.59 -35.58 155.82
C GLY A 386 122.84 -35.82 154.51
N LYS A 387 122.67 -34.88 153.58
CA LYS A 387 123.05 -33.46 153.43
C LYS A 387 122.56 -33.00 152.02
N LYS A 388 122.22 -31.71 151.84
CA LYS A 388 122.21 -30.89 150.57
C LYS A 388 121.19 -31.26 149.48
N GLU A 389 120.41 -30.38 148.82
CA GLU A 389 120.56 -28.99 148.30
C GLU A 389 121.41 -28.81 147.01
N LYS A 390 120.81 -28.13 146.01
CA LYS A 390 121.32 -27.51 144.73
C LYS A 390 121.50 -28.47 143.53
N SER A 391 121.26 -28.12 142.26
CA SER A 391 121.09 -26.88 141.45
C SER A 391 120.43 -27.32 140.11
N GLY A 392 119.60 -26.57 139.37
CA GLY A 392 119.91 -25.34 138.62
C GLY A 392 120.37 -25.60 137.17
N ALA A 393 119.66 -25.01 136.18
CA ALA A 393 120.10 -24.57 134.82
C ALA A 393 119.43 -25.20 133.56
N LYS A 394 118.55 -24.38 132.93
CA LYS A 394 118.58 -23.80 131.55
C LYS A 394 119.02 -24.61 130.31
N LYS A 395 118.41 -24.17 129.17
CA LYS A 395 118.79 -24.24 127.72
C LYS A 395 118.31 -25.51 126.96
N LYS A 396 117.93 -25.50 125.68
CA LYS A 396 117.72 -24.51 124.58
C LYS A 396 117.18 -25.33 123.37
N THR A 397 116.46 -24.69 122.43
CA THR A 397 116.26 -25.07 120.99
C THR A 397 115.57 -26.43 120.72
N ARG A 398 114.58 -26.58 119.83
CA ARG A 398 114.33 -25.97 118.52
C ARG A 398 112.84 -26.06 118.20
#